data_AF-A1CY69-F1
#
_entry.id   AF-A1CY69-F1
#
_cell.length_a   1.000
_cell.length_b   1.000
_cell.length_c   1.000
_cell.angle_alpha   90.00
_cell.angle_beta   90.00
_cell.angle_gamma   90.00
#
_symmetry.space_group_name_H-M   'P 1'
#
loop_
_entity.id
_entity.type
_entity.pdbx_description
1 polymer ?
#
loop_
_entity_poly.entity_id
_entity_poly.type
_entity_poly.pdbx_seq_one_letter_code
_entity_poly.pdbx_strand_id
1 'polypeptide(L)'
;MSEEILENRADYGCLPFDLFVSERWDHDASGDSQEQWERLVWEWQKLTLLERWPYQHRAESECSPPKISEEITRVLASHQTVHECNVSVVSSDGWQTVWLRTCYDLNLKSKYEEMKQSSNVPGLAVPEDKVLDDPTRYNFDNGSEDSWRQVLVRVPGLTDFGGIIDMDGDRSNMQYRSGQNNEYLVRHAEESEEDWRDVIRAQLKFQAGLYLLDREAIESGLIKILWLNEHGSIAWDNRLDPFTSDLEELAGALLNATSLAELANYDGTRGAMIER
;
A
#
# COMPACT_ATOMS: atom_id res chain seq x y z
N MET A 1 11.15 -18.10 -16.07
CA MET A 1 11.18 -16.63 -15.92
C MET A 1 10.54 -16.08 -17.17
N SER A 2 9.23 -15.88 -17.15
CA SER A 2 8.58 -15.04 -18.17
C SER A 2 9.20 -13.65 -18.08
N GLU A 3 9.51 -13.02 -19.21
CA GLU A 3 9.77 -11.57 -19.21
C GLU A 3 8.50 -10.90 -18.69
N GLU A 4 8.56 -10.32 -17.49
CA GLU A 4 7.50 -9.46 -16.99
C GLU A 4 7.41 -8.23 -17.90
N ILE A 5 6.19 -7.94 -18.32
CA ILE A 5 5.88 -6.80 -19.19
C ILE A 5 5.12 -5.78 -18.33
N LEU A 6 5.46 -4.50 -18.46
CA LEU A 6 4.73 -3.42 -17.80
C LEU A 6 3.27 -3.46 -18.24
N GLU A 7 2.36 -3.34 -17.29
CA GLU A 7 0.97 -3.05 -17.63
C GLU A 7 0.90 -1.70 -18.36
N ASN A 8 -0.08 -1.52 -19.26
CA ASN A 8 -0.22 -0.28 -20.04
C ASN A 8 -0.31 1.00 -19.18
N ARG A 9 -0.62 0.88 -17.89
CA ARG A 9 -0.69 1.99 -16.91
C ARG A 9 0.49 2.04 -15.94
N ALA A 10 1.38 1.06 -15.99
CA ALA A 10 2.59 0.98 -15.18
C ALA A 10 3.84 1.49 -15.91
N ASP A 11 3.74 1.80 -17.21
CA ASP A 11 4.84 2.36 -17.99
C ASP A 11 5.48 3.56 -17.28
N TYR A 12 6.81 3.67 -17.34
CA TYR A 12 7.51 4.80 -16.73
C TYR A 12 7.00 6.14 -17.28
N GLY A 13 6.56 7.01 -16.36
CA GLY A 13 5.90 8.26 -16.67
C GLY A 13 4.37 8.19 -16.62
N CYS A 14 3.77 7.01 -16.46
CA CYS A 14 2.33 6.84 -16.28
C CYS A 14 1.88 6.90 -14.82
N LEU A 15 2.78 6.63 -13.85
CA LEU A 15 2.39 6.66 -12.44
C LEU A 15 2.39 8.11 -11.91
N PRO A 16 1.50 8.46 -10.96
CA PRO A 16 1.46 9.79 -10.35
C PRO A 16 2.82 10.20 -9.76
N PHE A 17 3.50 9.25 -9.10
CA PHE A 17 4.82 9.49 -8.54
C PHE A 17 5.88 9.77 -9.60
N ASP A 18 5.81 9.13 -10.78
CA ASP A 18 6.76 9.37 -11.88
C ASP A 18 6.68 10.82 -12.38
N LEU A 19 5.46 11.38 -12.42
CA LEU A 19 5.23 12.78 -12.77
C LEU A 19 5.78 13.74 -11.71
N PHE A 20 5.63 13.38 -10.44
CA PHE A 20 6.23 14.12 -9.33
C PHE A 20 7.75 14.12 -9.40
N VAL A 21 8.37 12.97 -9.66
CA VAL A 21 9.82 12.85 -9.86
C VAL A 21 10.27 13.67 -11.07
N SER A 22 9.58 13.55 -12.20
CA SER A 22 9.87 14.32 -13.42
C SER A 22 9.89 15.83 -13.21
N GLU A 23 9.11 16.36 -12.27
CA GLU A 23 9.05 17.80 -11.99
C GLU A 23 10.08 18.27 -10.96
N ARG A 24 10.51 17.38 -10.07
CA ARG A 24 11.32 17.73 -8.90
C ARG A 24 12.74 17.16 -8.93
N TRP A 25 13.06 16.38 -9.94
CA TRP A 25 14.42 15.91 -10.14
C TRP A 25 15.34 17.09 -10.49
N ASP A 26 16.25 17.40 -9.58
CA ASP A 26 17.38 18.30 -9.82
C ASP A 26 18.46 17.58 -10.65
N HIS A 27 18.56 17.96 -11.91
CA HIS A 27 19.52 17.41 -12.88
C HIS A 27 20.96 17.88 -12.63
N ASP A 28 21.14 18.99 -11.91
CA ASP A 28 22.45 19.59 -11.65
C ASP A 28 23.00 19.18 -10.27
N ALA A 29 22.26 18.36 -9.53
CA ALA A 29 22.67 17.89 -8.21
C ALA A 29 23.95 17.06 -8.31
N SER A 30 24.99 17.47 -7.58
CA SER A 30 26.25 16.72 -7.45
C SER A 30 26.18 15.56 -6.43
N GLY A 31 24.97 15.26 -5.92
CA GLY A 31 24.72 14.28 -4.86
C GLY A 31 24.51 12.86 -5.38
N ASP A 32 24.34 11.91 -4.46
CA ASP A 32 23.97 10.53 -4.79
C ASP A 32 22.53 10.49 -5.32
N SER A 33 22.33 9.88 -6.49
CA SER A 33 21.00 9.70 -7.08
C SER A 33 20.04 8.96 -6.14
N GLN A 34 20.57 8.04 -5.32
CA GLN A 34 19.79 7.31 -4.32
C GLN A 34 19.27 8.22 -3.21
N GLU A 35 20.10 9.13 -2.68
CA GLU A 35 19.69 10.07 -1.63
C GLU A 35 18.60 11.02 -2.14
N GLN A 36 18.74 11.48 -3.39
CA GLN A 36 17.72 12.31 -4.02
C GLN A 36 16.42 11.55 -4.24
N TRP A 37 16.49 10.30 -4.70
CA TRP A 37 15.32 9.43 -4.83
C TRP A 37 14.57 9.27 -3.52
N GLU A 38 15.28 8.86 -2.46
CA GLU A 38 14.70 8.68 -1.13
C GLU A 38 14.07 9.97 -0.61
N ARG A 39 14.75 11.11 -0.79
CA ARG A 39 14.18 12.41 -0.43
C ARG A 39 12.84 12.66 -1.15
N LEU A 40 12.78 12.43 -2.45
CA LEU A 40 11.55 12.64 -3.23
C LEU A 40 10.43 11.68 -2.81
N VAL A 41 10.74 10.41 -2.52
CA VAL A 41 9.76 9.47 -1.95
C VAL A 41 9.21 10.03 -0.66
N TRP A 42 10.05 10.46 0.28
CA TRP A 42 9.58 10.96 1.56
C TRP A 42 8.89 12.31 1.47
N GLU A 43 9.20 13.13 0.46
CA GLU A 43 8.40 14.31 0.12
C GLU A 43 7.02 13.93 -0.40
N TRP A 44 6.92 12.94 -1.28
CA TRP A 44 5.64 12.40 -1.78
C TRP A 44 4.78 11.87 -0.63
N GLN A 45 5.37 11.07 0.26
CA GLN A 45 4.67 10.52 1.42
C GLN A 45 4.13 11.60 2.38
N LYS A 46 4.71 12.81 2.40
CA LYS A 46 4.19 13.93 3.20
C LYS A 46 2.97 14.60 2.58
N LEU A 47 2.78 14.48 1.27
CA LEU A 47 1.61 15.03 0.60
C LEU A 47 0.35 14.27 1.00
N THR A 48 -0.75 14.99 1.14
CA THR A 48 -2.10 14.43 1.19
C THR A 48 -2.53 13.95 -0.19
N LEU A 49 -3.55 13.08 -0.28
CA LEU A 49 -4.09 12.65 -1.57
C LEU A 49 -4.66 13.81 -2.38
N LEU A 50 -5.21 14.84 -1.73
CA LEU A 50 -5.63 16.07 -2.39
C LEU A 50 -4.46 16.80 -3.07
N GLU A 51 -3.30 16.85 -2.42
CA GLU A 51 -2.09 17.44 -2.99
C GLU A 51 -1.47 16.56 -4.09
N ARG A 52 -1.67 15.25 -4.03
CA ARG A 52 -1.28 14.30 -5.09
C ARG A 52 -2.23 14.30 -6.29
N TRP A 53 -3.46 14.80 -6.13
CA TRP A 53 -4.49 14.80 -7.19
C TRP A 53 -4.04 15.34 -8.53
N PRO A 54 -3.29 16.47 -8.64
CA PRO A 54 -2.88 16.98 -9.93
C PRO A 54 -2.02 15.98 -10.72
N TYR A 55 -1.24 15.16 -10.02
CA TYR A 55 -0.45 14.07 -10.60
C TYR A 55 -1.32 12.88 -10.99
N GLN A 56 -2.21 12.44 -10.08
CA GLN A 56 -3.19 11.37 -10.36
C GLN A 56 -4.05 11.68 -11.59
N HIS A 57 -4.64 12.87 -11.61
CA HIS A 57 -5.52 13.30 -12.69
C HIS A 57 -4.79 13.36 -14.03
N ARG A 58 -3.51 13.76 -14.06
CA ARG A 58 -2.71 13.75 -15.30
C ARG A 58 -2.38 12.33 -15.76
N ALA A 59 -1.96 11.47 -14.82
CA ALA A 59 -1.72 10.05 -15.09
C ALA A 59 -2.96 9.34 -15.68
N GLU A 60 -4.17 9.70 -15.22
CA GLU A 60 -5.42 9.09 -15.69
C GLU A 60 -6.02 9.74 -16.96
N SER A 61 -5.82 11.06 -17.15
CA SER A 61 -6.47 11.82 -18.23
C SER A 61 -5.70 11.82 -19.54
N GLU A 62 -4.38 11.67 -19.50
CA GLU A 62 -3.57 11.64 -20.71
C GLU A 62 -3.67 10.25 -21.36
N CYS A 63 -4.31 10.15 -22.54
CA CYS A 63 -4.38 8.91 -23.35
C CYS A 63 -3.00 8.39 -23.80
N SER A 64 -1.92 9.08 -23.45
CA SER A 64 -0.54 8.70 -23.70
C SER A 64 0.30 9.21 -22.53
N PRO A 65 1.30 8.47 -22.06
CA PRO A 65 2.17 8.92 -20.99
C PRO A 65 2.70 10.33 -21.30
N PRO A 66 2.72 11.24 -20.32
CA PRO A 66 3.47 12.48 -20.43
C PRO A 66 4.89 12.18 -20.94
N LYS A 67 5.39 12.96 -21.89
CA LYS A 67 6.76 12.79 -22.38
C LYS A 67 7.75 13.17 -21.28
N ILE A 68 8.11 12.20 -20.44
CA ILE A 68 9.27 12.31 -19.55
C ILE A 68 10.56 12.20 -20.36
N SER A 69 11.63 12.80 -19.86
CA SER A 69 12.93 12.73 -20.53
C SER A 69 13.53 11.32 -20.41
N GLU A 70 14.38 10.93 -21.36
CA GLU A 70 15.08 9.64 -21.30
C GLU A 70 15.93 9.49 -20.03
N GLU A 71 16.44 10.60 -19.51
CA GLU A 71 17.14 10.63 -18.23
C GLU A 71 16.24 10.23 -17.06
N ILE A 72 15.04 10.82 -16.97
CA ILE A 72 14.06 10.47 -15.93
C ILE A 72 13.61 9.01 -16.10
N THR A 73 13.40 8.52 -17.32
CA THR A 73 13.10 7.11 -17.54
C THR A 73 14.19 6.20 -16.99
N ARG A 74 15.47 6.53 -17.19
CA ARG A 74 16.59 5.75 -16.62
C ARG A 74 16.64 5.84 -15.09
N VAL A 75 16.34 7.01 -14.52
CA VAL A 75 16.25 7.19 -13.06
C VAL A 75 15.16 6.26 -12.50
N LEU A 76 13.94 6.33 -13.03
CA LEU A 76 12.83 5.47 -12.60
C LEU A 76 13.18 3.99 -12.72
N ALA A 77 13.71 3.57 -13.87
CA ALA A 77 14.09 2.18 -14.13
C ALA A 77 15.24 1.66 -13.25
N SER A 78 16.07 2.55 -12.70
CA SER A 78 17.13 2.16 -11.77
C SER A 78 16.64 1.95 -10.33
N HIS A 79 15.51 2.57 -9.94
CA HIS A 79 14.99 2.51 -8.57
C HIS A 79 13.80 1.56 -8.43
N GLN A 80 12.99 1.39 -9.49
CA GLN A 80 11.78 0.56 -9.49
C GLN A 80 11.83 -0.53 -10.56
N THR A 81 11.45 -1.76 -10.20
CA THR A 81 11.26 -2.86 -11.16
C THR A 81 9.92 -2.73 -11.87
N VAL A 82 9.78 -3.46 -12.99
CA VAL A 82 8.50 -3.65 -13.69
C VAL A 82 7.41 -4.14 -12.74
N HIS A 83 7.71 -5.14 -11.91
CA HIS A 83 6.81 -5.62 -10.87
C HIS A 83 6.39 -4.53 -9.88
N GLU A 84 7.32 -3.74 -9.36
CA GLU A 84 7.02 -2.65 -8.40
C GLU A 84 6.18 -1.53 -9.02
N CYS A 85 6.40 -1.24 -10.31
CA CYS A 85 5.54 -0.34 -11.08
C CYS A 85 4.12 -0.91 -11.22
N ASN A 86 3.98 -2.20 -11.56
CA ASN A 86 2.67 -2.87 -11.65
C ASN A 86 1.95 -2.90 -10.29
N VAL A 87 2.67 -3.13 -9.19
CA VAL A 87 2.10 -3.06 -7.82
C VAL A 87 1.49 -1.68 -7.56
N SER A 88 2.15 -0.61 -8.03
CA SER A 88 1.73 0.78 -7.84
C SER A 88 0.51 1.20 -8.67
N VAL A 89 0.06 0.38 -9.62
CA VAL A 89 -1.15 0.66 -10.40
C VAL A 89 -2.37 0.60 -9.49
N VAL A 90 -3.01 1.75 -9.30
CA VAL A 90 -4.29 1.87 -8.58
C VAL A 90 -5.37 1.22 -9.44
N SER A 91 -5.93 0.10 -8.97
CA SER A 91 -7.12 -0.48 -9.59
C SER A 91 -8.38 0.26 -9.11
N SER A 92 -9.45 0.23 -9.90
CA SER A 92 -10.76 0.75 -9.50
C SER A 92 -11.46 -0.10 -8.44
N ASP A 93 -10.89 -1.24 -8.08
CA ASP A 93 -11.59 -2.33 -7.40
C ASP A 93 -11.12 -2.41 -5.94
N GLY A 94 -11.96 -1.88 -5.05
CA GLY A 94 -11.93 -2.14 -3.61
C GLY A 94 -10.62 -1.80 -2.87
N TRP A 95 -10.48 -2.43 -1.70
CA TRP A 95 -9.27 -2.32 -0.87
C TRP A 95 -8.13 -3.12 -1.50
N GLN A 96 -7.06 -2.43 -1.85
CA GLN A 96 -5.85 -3.05 -2.35
C GLN A 96 -4.99 -3.52 -1.17
N THR A 97 -4.53 -4.77 -1.24
CA THR A 97 -3.66 -5.37 -0.24
C THR A 97 -2.39 -5.91 -0.88
N VAL A 98 -1.28 -5.85 -0.14
CA VAL A 98 0.03 -6.32 -0.59
C VAL A 98 0.60 -7.31 0.42
N TRP A 99 1.17 -8.40 -0.08
CA TRP A 99 1.93 -9.35 0.72
C TRP A 99 3.39 -8.97 0.70
N LEU A 100 3.96 -8.65 1.86
CA LEU A 100 5.35 -8.25 1.99
C LEU A 100 6.08 -9.17 2.96
N ARG A 101 7.09 -9.87 2.44
CA ARG A 101 8.04 -10.61 3.26
C ARG A 101 9.30 -9.80 3.47
N THR A 102 9.71 -9.63 4.73
CA THR A 102 10.96 -8.92 5.07
C THR A 102 12.00 -9.79 5.74
N CYS A 103 11.62 -10.97 6.24
CA CYS A 103 12.54 -11.91 6.88
C CYS A 103 12.83 -13.14 6.02
N TYR A 104 14.11 -13.38 5.77
CA TYR A 104 14.63 -14.46 4.91
C TYR A 104 15.56 -15.43 5.66
N ASP A 105 15.45 -15.49 6.99
CA ASP A 105 16.19 -16.45 7.81
C ASP A 105 15.89 -17.90 7.35
N LEU A 106 16.94 -18.67 7.05
CA LEU A 106 16.82 -20.04 6.55
C LEU A 106 16.12 -20.96 7.56
N ASN A 107 16.23 -20.69 8.86
CA ASN A 107 15.56 -21.48 9.90
C ASN A 107 14.05 -21.28 9.91
N LEU A 108 13.59 -20.13 9.43
CA LEU A 108 12.17 -19.77 9.38
C LEU A 108 11.54 -20.06 8.01
N LYS A 109 12.34 -20.49 7.03
CA LYS A 109 11.89 -20.73 5.66
C LYS A 109 10.70 -21.69 5.60
N SER A 110 10.80 -22.87 6.22
CA SER A 110 9.70 -23.86 6.16
C SER A 110 8.41 -23.32 6.74
N LYS A 111 8.49 -22.61 7.87
CA LYS A 111 7.31 -22.01 8.51
C LYS A 111 6.69 -20.90 7.65
N TYR A 112 7.51 -20.07 7.00
CA TYR A 112 7.02 -19.10 6.03
C TYR A 112 6.27 -19.77 4.86
N GLU A 113 6.84 -20.82 4.26
CA GLU A 113 6.18 -21.51 3.13
C GLU A 113 4.87 -22.14 3.57
N GLU A 114 4.79 -22.71 4.78
CA GLU A 114 3.56 -23.22 5.37
C GLU A 114 2.51 -22.12 5.53
N MET A 115 2.88 -20.97 6.11
CA MET A 115 1.98 -19.82 6.26
C MET A 115 1.48 -19.30 4.90
N LYS A 116 2.39 -19.13 3.93
CA LYS A 116 2.08 -18.66 2.58
C LYS A 116 1.11 -19.61 1.86
N GLN A 117 1.33 -20.92 2.00
CA GLN A 117 0.47 -21.96 1.44
C GLN A 117 -0.91 -21.96 2.11
N SER A 118 -0.96 -21.88 3.44
CA SER A 118 -2.22 -21.86 4.19
C SER A 118 -3.06 -20.61 3.90
N SER A 119 -2.43 -19.47 3.60
CA SER A 119 -3.11 -18.25 3.15
C SER A 119 -3.48 -18.23 1.66
N ASN A 120 -3.20 -19.30 0.91
CA ASN A 120 -3.40 -19.38 -0.54
C ASN A 120 -2.75 -18.20 -1.30
N VAL A 121 -1.48 -17.87 -1.01
CA VAL A 121 -0.76 -16.76 -1.68
C VAL A 121 0.30 -17.27 -2.67
N PRO A 122 0.25 -16.88 -3.96
CA PRO A 122 -0.74 -16.00 -4.58
C PRO A 122 -2.10 -16.69 -4.77
N GLY A 123 -3.18 -15.90 -4.68
CA GLY A 123 -4.57 -16.37 -4.78
C GLY A 123 -5.55 -15.20 -4.96
N LEU A 124 -6.84 -15.40 -4.67
CA LEU A 124 -7.85 -14.36 -4.90
C LEU A 124 -7.64 -13.15 -3.98
N ALA A 125 -7.23 -13.40 -2.73
CA ALA A 125 -6.99 -12.35 -1.73
C ALA A 125 -5.79 -11.48 -2.06
N VAL A 126 -4.70 -12.12 -2.52
CA VAL A 126 -3.45 -11.46 -2.89
C VAL A 126 -3.00 -12.05 -4.23
N PRO A 127 -3.26 -11.35 -5.35
CA PRO A 127 -2.81 -11.82 -6.66
C PRO A 127 -1.28 -11.73 -6.76
N GLU A 128 -0.71 -12.46 -7.73
CA GLU A 128 0.75 -12.60 -7.90
C GLU A 128 1.47 -11.26 -8.07
N ASP A 129 0.84 -10.31 -8.76
CA ASP A 129 1.33 -8.94 -8.98
C ASP A 129 1.35 -8.10 -7.69
N LYS A 130 0.78 -8.58 -6.57
CA LYS A 130 0.79 -7.91 -5.26
C LYS A 130 1.64 -8.66 -4.21
N VAL A 131 2.45 -9.63 -4.64
CA VAL A 131 3.39 -10.34 -3.77
C VAL A 131 4.80 -9.74 -3.89
N LEU A 132 5.29 -9.17 -2.79
CA LEU A 132 6.64 -8.62 -2.63
C LEU A 132 7.49 -9.61 -1.82
N ASP A 133 8.08 -10.59 -2.51
CA ASP A 133 8.86 -11.69 -1.93
C ASP A 133 10.17 -11.92 -2.71
N ASP A 134 11.14 -11.01 -2.53
CA ASP A 134 12.49 -11.08 -3.09
C ASP A 134 13.55 -10.69 -2.02
N PRO A 135 14.42 -11.63 -1.58
CA PRO A 135 15.43 -11.37 -0.55
C PRO A 135 16.45 -10.30 -0.95
N THR A 136 16.66 -10.05 -2.23
CA THR A 136 17.62 -9.04 -2.69
C THR A 136 17.06 -7.62 -2.62
N ARG A 137 15.74 -7.48 -2.46
CA ARG A 137 15.03 -6.20 -2.49
C ARG A 137 14.36 -5.85 -1.17
N TYR A 138 13.73 -6.83 -0.52
CA TYR A 138 12.85 -6.61 0.63
C TYR A 138 13.39 -7.13 1.96
N ASN A 139 14.63 -7.64 1.99
CA ASN A 139 15.28 -8.03 3.23
C ASN A 139 15.68 -6.78 4.04
N PHE A 140 14.68 -6.17 4.66
CA PHE A 140 14.81 -4.93 5.42
C PHE A 140 15.16 -5.15 6.89
N ASP A 141 15.21 -6.41 7.37
CA ASP A 141 15.44 -6.74 8.78
C ASP A 141 16.78 -6.16 9.27
N ASN A 142 16.70 -4.99 9.90
CA ASN A 142 17.79 -4.27 10.52
C ASN A 142 17.58 -4.12 12.04
N GLY A 143 16.62 -4.88 12.59
CA GLY A 143 16.22 -4.81 14.00
C GLY A 143 15.29 -3.65 14.36
N SER A 144 14.88 -2.80 13.39
CA SER A 144 13.87 -1.76 13.60
C SER A 144 12.46 -2.27 13.29
N GLU A 145 11.50 -1.96 14.16
CA GLU A 145 10.07 -2.27 13.97
C GLU A 145 9.50 -1.60 12.70
N ASP A 146 10.07 -0.47 12.28
CA ASP A 146 9.64 0.30 11.10
C ASP A 146 10.44 -0.02 9.83
N SER A 147 11.30 -1.04 9.87
CA SER A 147 12.15 -1.42 8.74
C SER A 147 11.36 -1.72 7.45
N TRP A 148 10.17 -2.28 7.59
CA TRP A 148 9.26 -2.56 6.47
C TRP A 148 8.91 -1.30 5.66
N ARG A 149 8.94 -0.09 6.26
CA ARG A 149 8.62 1.17 5.57
C ARG A 149 9.54 1.47 4.39
N GLN A 150 10.72 0.83 4.33
CA GLN A 150 11.61 0.88 3.17
C GLN A 150 10.95 0.37 1.89
N VAL A 151 9.87 -0.43 1.98
CA VAL A 151 9.05 -0.79 0.83
C VAL A 151 8.49 0.45 0.12
N LEU A 152 8.21 1.54 0.83
CA LEU A 152 7.69 2.79 0.24
C LEU A 152 8.73 3.50 -0.63
N VAL A 153 10.02 3.26 -0.40
CA VAL A 153 11.11 3.74 -1.27
C VAL A 153 11.13 3.00 -2.61
N ARG A 154 10.64 1.76 -2.63
CA ARG A 154 10.53 0.92 -3.83
C ARG A 154 9.18 1.09 -4.53
N VAL A 155 8.11 1.24 -3.76
CA VAL A 155 6.72 1.30 -4.23
C VAL A 155 6.03 2.53 -3.62
N PRO A 156 6.37 3.76 -4.06
CA PRO A 156 5.82 4.98 -3.47
C PRO A 156 4.31 5.11 -3.65
N GLY A 157 3.76 4.50 -4.71
CA GLY A 157 2.33 4.51 -5.03
C GLY A 157 1.47 3.61 -4.14
N LEU A 158 2.07 2.84 -3.22
CA LEU A 158 1.33 1.90 -2.35
C LEU A 158 0.21 2.59 -1.56
N THR A 159 0.39 3.86 -1.18
CA THR A 159 -0.55 4.63 -0.37
C THR A 159 -1.58 5.42 -1.18
N ASP A 160 -1.58 5.29 -2.50
CA ASP A 160 -2.50 6.03 -3.39
C ASP A 160 -3.78 5.23 -3.69
N PHE A 161 -3.85 3.96 -3.26
CA PHE A 161 -4.93 3.02 -3.58
C PHE A 161 -6.33 3.47 -3.16
N GLY A 162 -6.48 3.99 -1.93
CA GLY A 162 -7.79 4.46 -1.47
C GLY A 162 -8.24 5.73 -2.20
N GLY A 163 -7.30 6.56 -2.68
CA GLY A 163 -7.54 7.60 -3.66
C GLY A 163 -8.62 8.64 -3.28
N ILE A 164 -8.96 9.45 -4.27
CA ILE A 164 -10.00 10.48 -4.15
C ILE A 164 -10.93 10.45 -5.37
N ILE A 165 -12.11 11.02 -5.22
CA ILE A 165 -13.11 11.18 -6.27
C ILE A 165 -13.41 12.67 -6.43
N ASP A 166 -13.36 13.14 -7.67
CA ASP A 166 -13.93 14.42 -8.05
C ASP A 166 -15.42 14.21 -8.32
N MET A 167 -16.27 14.60 -7.36
CA MET A 167 -17.71 14.32 -7.42
C MET A 167 -18.41 15.08 -8.54
N ASP A 168 -17.90 16.26 -8.88
CA ASP A 168 -18.50 17.19 -9.84
C ASP A 168 -17.71 17.25 -11.16
N GLY A 169 -16.50 16.71 -11.19
CA GLY A 169 -15.61 16.67 -12.37
C GLY A 169 -14.92 18.00 -12.69
N ASP A 170 -15.10 19.02 -11.83
CA ASP A 170 -14.55 20.36 -11.97
C ASP A 170 -13.59 20.74 -10.83
N ARG A 171 -13.24 19.77 -9.98
CA ARG A 171 -12.36 19.89 -8.80
C ARG A 171 -12.92 20.74 -7.66
N SER A 172 -14.17 21.20 -7.74
CA SER A 172 -14.77 21.98 -6.66
C SER A 172 -15.17 21.12 -5.46
N ASN A 173 -15.33 19.81 -5.67
CA ASN A 173 -15.82 18.85 -4.67
C ASN A 173 -15.02 17.54 -4.70
N MET A 174 -13.82 17.61 -4.15
CA MET A 174 -12.92 16.46 -4.01
C MET A 174 -13.20 15.72 -2.69
N GLN A 175 -13.50 14.42 -2.79
CA GLN A 175 -13.81 13.57 -1.63
C GLN A 175 -12.82 12.40 -1.55
N TYR A 176 -12.36 12.07 -0.34
CA TYR A 176 -11.64 10.83 -0.10
C TYR A 176 -12.62 9.66 -0.26
N ARG A 177 -12.24 8.58 -0.95
CA ARG A 177 -13.13 7.41 -1.08
C ARG A 177 -13.45 6.78 0.27
N SER A 178 -12.51 6.87 1.21
CA SER A 178 -12.67 6.44 2.59
C SER A 178 -13.65 7.31 3.40
N GLY A 179 -14.02 8.50 2.90
CA GLY A 179 -14.88 9.45 3.61
C GLY A 179 -14.15 10.30 4.64
N GLN A 180 -12.82 10.34 4.63
CA GLN A 180 -11.99 11.09 5.61
C GLN A 180 -12.38 12.56 5.76
N ASN A 181 -12.80 13.21 4.66
CA ASN A 181 -13.22 14.62 4.64
C ASN A 181 -14.74 14.80 4.52
N ASN A 182 -15.53 13.74 4.73
CA ASN A 182 -16.98 13.80 4.69
C ASN A 182 -17.51 14.03 6.12
N GLU A 183 -18.07 15.23 6.37
CA GLU A 183 -18.56 15.63 7.70
C GLU A 183 -19.58 14.65 8.29
N TYR A 184 -20.46 14.07 7.46
CA TYR A 184 -21.47 13.12 7.92
C TYR A 184 -20.82 11.82 8.41
N LEU A 185 -19.88 11.26 7.63
CA LEU A 185 -19.19 10.02 7.99
C LEU A 185 -18.27 10.21 9.20
N VAL A 186 -17.58 11.34 9.28
CA VAL A 186 -16.75 11.69 10.44
C VAL A 186 -17.61 11.83 11.70
N ARG A 187 -18.72 12.55 11.63
CA ARG A 187 -19.63 12.69 12.78
C ARG A 187 -20.22 11.34 13.21
N HIS A 188 -20.61 10.51 12.24
CA HIS A 188 -21.14 9.17 12.55
C HIS A 188 -20.09 8.28 13.25
N ALA A 189 -18.82 8.37 12.83
CA ALA A 189 -17.73 7.70 13.52
C ALA A 189 -17.54 8.22 14.96
N GLU A 190 -17.70 9.53 15.19
CA GLU A 190 -17.59 10.13 16.53
C GLU A 190 -18.75 9.79 17.46
N GLU A 191 -19.94 9.55 16.91
CA GLU A 191 -21.15 9.14 17.65
C GLU A 191 -21.19 7.63 17.96
N SER A 192 -20.22 6.85 17.46
CA SER A 192 -20.14 5.41 17.70
C SER A 192 -19.82 5.06 19.17
N GLU A 193 -20.17 3.84 19.56
CA GLU A 193 -19.88 3.27 20.89
C GLU A 193 -18.39 3.38 21.24
N GLU A 194 -18.11 3.64 22.51
CA GLU A 194 -16.75 3.96 22.99
C GLU A 194 -15.75 2.84 22.72
N ASP A 195 -16.19 1.58 22.83
CA ASP A 195 -15.34 0.39 22.73
C ASP A 195 -14.71 0.17 21.34
N TRP A 196 -15.30 0.70 20.27
CA TRP A 196 -14.78 0.57 18.90
C TRP A 196 -14.79 1.88 18.10
N ARG A 197 -14.96 3.02 18.77
CA ARG A 197 -14.88 4.35 18.16
C ARG A 197 -13.54 4.57 17.47
N ASP A 198 -12.45 4.14 18.09
CA ASP A 198 -11.10 4.36 17.59
C ASP A 198 -10.83 3.59 16.28
N VAL A 199 -11.30 2.35 16.16
CA VAL A 199 -11.15 1.57 14.92
C VAL A 199 -11.99 2.14 13.79
N ILE A 200 -13.23 2.57 14.05
CA ILE A 200 -14.07 3.24 13.03
C ILE A 200 -13.42 4.54 12.56
N ARG A 201 -12.89 5.34 13.49
CA ARG A 201 -12.19 6.59 13.15
C ARG A 201 -10.90 6.33 12.37
N ALA A 202 -10.17 5.27 12.71
CA ALA A 202 -8.97 4.89 11.99
C ALA A 202 -9.30 4.43 10.56
N GLN A 203 -10.40 3.70 10.37
CA GLN A 203 -10.83 3.17 9.08
C GLN A 203 -11.04 4.25 8.02
N LEU A 204 -11.52 5.43 8.42
CA LEU A 204 -11.65 6.59 7.51
C LEU A 204 -10.31 7.04 6.92
N LYS A 205 -9.17 6.66 7.50
CA LYS A 205 -7.83 7.08 7.06
C LYS A 205 -7.13 6.06 6.20
N PHE A 206 -7.62 4.83 6.16
CA PHE A 206 -6.90 3.75 5.49
C PHE A 206 -6.88 3.97 3.98
N GLN A 207 -5.72 3.72 3.39
CA GLN A 207 -5.50 3.78 1.95
C GLN A 207 -5.02 2.44 1.41
N ALA A 208 -4.27 1.66 2.19
CA ALA A 208 -3.76 0.35 1.80
C ALA A 208 -3.68 -0.62 2.96
N GLY A 209 -3.82 -1.92 2.67
CA GLY A 209 -3.54 -3.00 3.61
C GLY A 209 -2.20 -3.68 3.26
N LEU A 210 -1.39 -3.96 4.26
CA LEU A 210 -0.11 -4.65 4.11
C LEU A 210 -0.08 -5.89 4.99
N TYR A 211 -0.04 -7.07 4.38
CA TYR A 211 0.24 -8.33 5.06
C TYR A 211 1.75 -8.47 5.23
N LEU A 212 2.24 -8.20 6.44
CA LEU A 212 3.67 -8.17 6.77
C LEU A 212 4.13 -9.49 7.40
N LEU A 213 5.11 -10.13 6.76
CA LEU A 213 5.78 -11.35 7.20
C LEU A 213 7.23 -11.01 7.56
N ASP A 214 7.38 -10.34 8.69
CA ASP A 214 8.67 -10.09 9.32
C ASP A 214 9.09 -11.27 10.23
N ARG A 215 10.23 -11.13 10.92
CA ARG A 215 10.75 -12.20 11.78
C ARG A 215 9.75 -12.59 12.86
N GLU A 216 9.16 -11.62 13.56
CA GLU A 216 8.19 -11.87 14.64
C GLU A 216 6.93 -12.57 14.11
N ALA A 217 6.41 -12.13 12.96
CA ALA A 217 5.25 -12.72 12.31
C ALA A 217 5.50 -14.19 11.97
N ILE A 218 6.64 -14.50 11.35
CA ILE A 218 6.98 -15.89 10.99
C ILE A 218 7.27 -16.72 12.25
N GLU A 219 7.99 -16.19 13.24
CA GLU A 219 8.29 -16.91 14.49
C GLU A 219 7.02 -17.22 15.29
N SER A 220 6.08 -16.28 15.38
CA SER A 220 4.78 -16.50 16.04
C SER A 220 3.84 -17.37 15.22
N GLY A 221 3.94 -17.34 13.89
CA GLY A 221 2.99 -17.98 12.98
C GLY A 221 1.75 -17.13 12.71
N LEU A 222 1.80 -15.83 13.03
CA LEU A 222 0.70 -14.89 12.84
C LEU A 222 1.10 -13.86 11.79
N ILE A 223 0.22 -13.57 10.86
CA ILE A 223 0.38 -12.51 9.87
C ILE A 223 0.06 -11.18 10.54
N LYS A 224 0.94 -10.18 10.38
CA LYS A 224 0.64 -8.80 10.78
C LYS A 224 -0.12 -8.12 9.64
N ILE A 225 -1.27 -7.53 9.93
CA ILE A 225 -2.05 -6.74 8.98
C ILE A 225 -1.86 -5.28 9.36
N LEU A 226 -1.17 -4.51 8.52
CA LEU A 226 -0.96 -3.08 8.74
C LEU A 226 -1.89 -2.29 7.82
N TRP A 227 -2.72 -1.45 8.41
CA TRP A 227 -3.59 -0.53 7.69
C TRP A 227 -2.90 0.83 7.58
N LEU A 228 -2.48 1.19 6.38
CA LEU A 228 -1.68 2.38 6.13
C LEU A 228 -2.58 3.56 5.77
N ASN A 229 -2.23 4.74 6.27
CA ASN A 229 -2.83 5.99 5.80
C ASN A 229 -2.14 6.51 4.53
N GLU A 230 -2.60 7.66 4.03
CA GLU A 230 -2.04 8.34 2.86
C GLU A 230 -0.55 8.67 2.98
N HIS A 231 -0.01 8.75 4.20
CA HIS A 231 1.40 9.06 4.47
C HIS A 231 2.28 7.83 4.71
N GLY A 232 1.76 6.62 4.46
CA GLY A 232 2.49 5.37 4.71
C GLY A 232 2.79 5.12 6.18
N SER A 233 1.96 5.68 7.07
CA SER A 233 2.01 5.45 8.51
C SER A 233 0.91 4.48 8.93
N ILE A 234 1.18 3.66 9.95
CA ILE A 234 0.21 2.69 10.47
C ILE A 234 -0.93 3.45 11.18
N ALA A 235 -2.09 3.47 10.54
CA ALA A 235 -3.32 4.00 11.11
C ALA A 235 -3.95 2.98 12.08
N TRP A 236 -3.85 1.69 11.75
CA TRP A 236 -4.30 0.58 12.57
C TRP A 236 -3.52 -0.69 12.26
N ASP A 237 -3.54 -1.64 13.18
CA ASP A 237 -2.89 -2.94 13.00
C ASP A 237 -3.76 -4.06 13.60
N ASN A 238 -3.72 -5.21 12.94
CA ASN A 238 -4.36 -6.44 13.36
C ASN A 238 -3.42 -7.63 13.16
N ARG A 239 -3.83 -8.79 13.69
CA ARG A 239 -3.15 -10.07 13.46
C ARG A 239 -4.12 -11.06 12.84
N LEU A 240 -3.60 -11.98 12.04
CA LEU A 240 -4.38 -13.07 11.46
C LEU A 240 -3.62 -14.38 11.58
N ASP A 241 -4.30 -15.44 12.00
CA ASP A 241 -3.75 -16.79 12.04
C ASP A 241 -4.07 -17.48 10.70
N PRO A 242 -3.07 -17.72 9.84
CA PRO A 242 -3.31 -18.29 8.52
C PRO A 242 -3.75 -19.75 8.57
N PHE A 243 -3.69 -20.42 9.72
CA PHE A 243 -4.07 -21.82 9.88
C PHE A 243 -5.51 -21.99 10.35
N THR A 244 -6.10 -20.95 10.95
CA THR A 244 -7.48 -20.97 11.41
C THR A 244 -8.38 -19.99 10.67
N SER A 245 -7.80 -19.07 9.90
CA SER A 245 -8.55 -18.05 9.17
C SER A 245 -8.20 -17.99 7.69
N ASP A 246 -9.20 -17.71 6.86
CA ASP A 246 -9.10 -17.66 5.42
C ASP A 246 -8.91 -16.21 4.94
N LEU A 247 -7.75 -15.97 4.31
CA LEU A 247 -7.42 -14.66 3.75
C LEU A 247 -8.36 -14.28 2.59
N GLU A 248 -8.90 -15.25 1.86
CA GLU A 248 -9.90 -15.01 0.81
C GLU A 248 -11.24 -14.57 1.39
N GLU A 249 -11.66 -15.14 2.53
CA GLU A 249 -12.87 -14.66 3.23
C GLU A 249 -12.67 -13.24 3.76
N LEU A 250 -11.50 -12.91 4.29
CA LEU A 250 -11.17 -11.55 4.70
C LEU A 250 -11.23 -10.58 3.51
N ALA A 251 -10.56 -10.93 2.40
CA ALA A 251 -10.59 -10.11 1.19
C ALA A 251 -12.02 -9.94 0.64
N GLY A 252 -12.81 -11.03 0.62
CA GLY A 252 -14.22 -10.99 0.24
C GLY A 252 -15.06 -10.09 1.16
N ALA A 253 -14.82 -10.11 2.46
CA ALA A 253 -15.51 -9.24 3.40
C ALA A 253 -15.16 -7.76 3.21
N LEU A 254 -13.88 -7.45 2.96
CA LEU A 254 -13.42 -6.09 2.63
C LEU A 254 -14.05 -5.57 1.32
N LEU A 255 -14.17 -6.43 0.31
CA LEU A 255 -14.85 -6.11 -0.96
C LEU A 255 -16.35 -5.89 -0.78
N ASN A 256 -16.98 -6.62 0.15
CA ASN A 256 -18.39 -6.44 0.51
C ASN A 256 -18.64 -5.27 1.47
N ALA A 257 -17.66 -4.37 1.64
CA ALA A 257 -17.72 -3.20 2.51
C ALA A 257 -18.01 -3.52 3.98
N THR A 258 -17.61 -4.71 4.46
CA THR A 258 -17.64 -5.03 5.90
C THR A 258 -16.66 -4.11 6.63
N SER A 259 -17.10 -3.50 7.73
CA SER A 259 -16.23 -2.59 8.49
C SER A 259 -15.12 -3.34 9.20
N LEU A 260 -14.00 -2.66 9.48
CA LEU A 260 -12.92 -3.30 10.24
C LEU A 260 -13.36 -3.63 11.67
N ALA A 261 -14.24 -2.81 12.25
CA ALA A 261 -14.86 -3.12 13.54
C ALA A 261 -15.60 -4.47 13.50
N GLU A 262 -16.40 -4.73 12.45
CA GLU A 262 -17.08 -6.02 12.28
C GLU A 262 -16.10 -7.19 12.04
N LEU A 263 -14.98 -6.95 11.35
CA LEU A 263 -13.94 -7.96 11.12
C LEU A 263 -13.18 -8.32 12.41
N ALA A 264 -12.97 -7.34 13.28
CA ALA A 264 -12.37 -7.52 14.59
C ALA A 264 -13.39 -7.93 15.67
N ASN A 265 -14.62 -8.33 15.28
CA ASN A 265 -15.70 -8.66 16.21
C ASN A 265 -15.94 -7.58 17.28
N TYR A 266 -15.84 -6.32 16.86
CA TYR A 266 -15.95 -5.11 17.67
C TYR A 266 -14.89 -4.99 18.78
N ASP A 267 -13.78 -5.73 18.68
CA ASP A 267 -12.57 -5.49 19.47
C ASP A 267 -11.84 -4.26 18.91
N GLY A 268 -12.02 -3.11 19.57
CA GLY A 268 -11.32 -1.86 19.26
C GLY A 268 -9.86 -1.85 19.69
N THR A 269 -9.26 -2.98 20.06
CA THR A 269 -7.86 -3.06 20.46
C THR A 269 -6.94 -3.19 19.25
N ARG A 270 -5.85 -2.41 19.23
CA ARG A 270 -4.78 -2.60 18.23
C ARG A 270 -4.10 -3.95 18.39
N GLY A 271 -3.76 -4.57 17.26
CA GLY A 271 -3.18 -5.91 17.23
C GLY A 271 -4.19 -7.02 17.53
N ALA A 272 -5.49 -6.70 17.65
CA ALA A 272 -6.54 -7.70 17.80
C ALA A 272 -6.54 -8.69 16.64
N MET A 273 -6.91 -9.93 16.94
CA MET A 273 -7.04 -11.01 15.97
C MET A 273 -8.27 -10.76 15.09
N ILE A 274 -8.11 -10.92 13.78
CA ILE A 274 -9.23 -11.05 12.85
C ILE A 274 -9.55 -12.54 12.73
N GLU A 275 -10.79 -12.90 13.06
CA GLU A 275 -11.32 -14.26 12.95
C GLU A 275 -12.27 -14.33 11.74
N ARG A 276 -11.86 -15.02 10.67
CA ARG A 276 -12.70 -15.34 9.51
C ARG A 276 -12.38 -16.72 8.98
#